data_AF-A4BM88-F1
#
_entry.id   AF-A4BM88-F1
#
_cell.length_a   1.000
_cell.length_b   1.000
_cell.length_c   1.000
_cell.angle_alpha   90.00
_cell.angle_beta   90.00
_cell.angle_gamma   90.00
#
_symmetry.space_group_name_H-M   'P 1'
#
loop_
_entity.id
_entity.type
_entity.pdbx_description
1 polymer ?
#
loop_
_entity_poly.entity_id
_entity_poly.type
_entity_poly.pdbx_seq_one_letter_code
_entity_poly.pdbx_strand_id
1 'polypeptide(L)'
;MNLTISVSDDIVKAARMRALEQGTSVNEVLRQFLTRYADVGQQRSGALHDLFQDVDASLADRERLGGRNWRREDAYDDARFR
;
A
#
# COMPACT_ATOMS: atom_id res chain seq x y z
N MET A 1 18.78 -5.18 10.50
CA MET A 1 18.10 -6.03 11.51
C MET A 1 18.12 -7.47 11.01
N ASN A 2 18.25 -8.45 11.91
CA ASN A 2 18.21 -9.88 11.59
C ASN A 2 16.84 -10.47 11.97
N LEU A 3 16.33 -11.40 11.15
CA LEU A 3 15.08 -12.12 11.38
C LEU A 3 15.40 -13.62 11.48
N THR A 4 15.00 -14.24 12.58
CA THR A 4 15.09 -15.70 12.77
C THR A 4 13.70 -16.28 12.71
N ILE A 5 13.49 -17.26 11.84
CA ILE A 5 12.23 -17.99 11.69
C ILE A 5 12.48 -19.49 11.73
N SER A 6 11.55 -20.25 12.31
CA SER A 6 11.58 -21.71 12.31
C SER A 6 10.86 -22.24 11.07
N VAL A 7 11.56 -23.02 10.26
CA VAL A 7 11.03 -23.67 9.05
C VAL A 7 11.58 -25.08 9.01
N SER A 8 10.89 -26.03 8.39
CA SER A 8 11.41 -27.40 8.27
C SER A 8 12.70 -27.44 7.43
N ASP A 9 13.65 -28.27 7.86
CA ASP A 9 14.96 -28.41 7.22
C ASP A 9 14.86 -28.76 5.72
N ASP A 10 13.89 -29.59 5.35
CA ASP A 10 13.69 -30.00 3.96
C ASP A 10 13.30 -28.83 3.07
N ILE A 11 12.48 -27.91 3.59
CA ILE A 11 12.11 -26.68 2.88
C ILE A 11 13.33 -25.77 2.73
N VAL A 12 14.15 -25.63 3.78
CA VAL A 12 15.36 -24.80 3.72
C VAL A 12 16.36 -25.35 2.70
N LYS A 13 16.55 -26.68 2.65
CA LYS A 13 17.40 -27.34 1.66
C LYS A 13 16.90 -27.12 0.24
N ALA A 14 15.61 -27.35 -0.01
CA ALA A 14 15.00 -27.12 -1.32
C ALA A 14 15.12 -25.65 -1.77
N ALA A 15 14.87 -24.70 -0.85
CA ALA A 15 15.01 -23.28 -1.12
C ALA A 15 16.44 -22.89 -1.48
N ARG A 16 17.44 -23.46 -0.79
CA ARG A 16 18.86 -23.23 -1.10
C ARG A 16 19.26 -23.73 -2.47
N MET A 17 18.85 -24.95 -2.84
CA MET A 17 19.12 -25.50 -4.17
C MET A 17 18.53 -24.61 -5.26
N ARG A 18 17.26 -24.23 -5.11
CA ARG A 18 16.57 -23.35 -6.06
C ARG A 18 17.22 -21.96 -6.16
N ALA A 19 17.63 -21.39 -5.03
CA ALA A 19 18.30 -20.09 -5.02
C ALA A 19 19.65 -20.17 -5.77
N LEU A 20 20.39 -21.25 -5.58
CA LEU A 20 21.67 -21.47 -6.25
C LEU A 20 21.50 -21.66 -7.76
N GLU A 21 20.49 -22.41 -8.21
CA GLU A 21 20.11 -22.53 -9.63
C GLU A 21 19.78 -21.18 -10.27
N GLN A 22 19.20 -20.26 -9.49
CA GLN A 22 18.83 -18.91 -9.91
C GLN A 22 19.97 -17.88 -9.74
N GLY A 23 21.16 -18.31 -9.29
CA GLY A 23 22.28 -17.41 -9.04
C GLY A 23 22.04 -16.41 -7.90
N THR A 24 21.16 -16.75 -6.96
CA THR A 24 20.78 -15.91 -5.82
C THR A 24 20.97 -16.64 -4.48
N SER A 25 20.55 -16.02 -3.38
CA SER A 25 20.54 -16.62 -2.05
C SER A 25 19.14 -16.62 -1.44
N VAL A 26 18.89 -17.56 -0.53
CA VAL A 26 17.61 -17.61 0.21
C VAL A 26 17.33 -16.31 0.95
N ASN A 27 18.37 -15.66 1.50
CA ASN A 27 18.23 -14.39 2.20
C ASN A 27 17.82 -13.25 1.25
N GLU A 28 18.33 -13.25 0.02
CA GLU A 28 17.97 -12.25 -0.98
C GLU A 28 16.50 -12.44 -1.44
N VAL A 29 16.09 -13.69 -1.68
CA VAL A 29 14.69 -14.02 -2.00
C VAL A 29 13.75 -13.61 -0.87
N LEU A 30 14.09 -13.91 0.38
CA LEU A 30 13.31 -13.50 1.56
C LEU A 30 13.24 -11.99 1.69
N ARG A 31 14.35 -11.27 1.45
CA ARG A 31 14.38 -9.81 1.50
C ARG A 31 13.40 -9.23 0.48
N GLN A 32 13.48 -9.66 -0.77
CA GLN A 32 12.59 -9.17 -1.83
C GLN A 32 11.12 -9.50 -1.54
N PHE A 33 10.85 -10.71 -1.05
CA PHE A 33 9.50 -11.10 -0.66
C PHE A 33 8.95 -10.22 0.47
N LEU A 34 9.73 -10.00 1.54
CA LEU A 34 9.32 -9.16 2.66
C LEU A 34 9.13 -7.70 2.25
N THR A 35 10.00 -7.16 1.38
CA THR A 35 9.82 -5.82 0.82
C THR A 35 8.51 -5.70 0.06
N ARG A 36 8.21 -6.65 -0.84
CA ARG A 36 6.96 -6.65 -1.60
C ARG A 36 5.74 -6.83 -0.69
N TYR A 37 5.85 -7.71 0.31
CA TYR A 37 4.79 -7.94 1.29
C TYR A 37 4.48 -6.69 2.10
N ALA A 38 5.51 -5.96 2.53
CA ALA A 38 5.36 -4.69 3.23
C ALA A 38 4.80 -3.58 2.32
N ASP A 39 5.23 -3.53 1.06
CA ASP A 39 4.78 -2.53 0.08
C ASP A 39 3.28 -2.68 -0.26
N VAL A 40 2.79 -3.91 -0.42
CA VAL A 40 1.34 -4.15 -0.61
C VAL A 40 0.53 -3.69 0.61
N GLY A 41 1.07 -3.85 1.82
CA GLY A 41 0.45 -3.35 3.05
C GLY A 41 0.45 -1.82 3.12
N GLN A 42 1.56 -1.19 2.78
CA GLN A 42 1.73 0.27 2.75
C GLN A 42 0.88 0.93 1.67
N GLN A 43 0.83 0.40 0.45
CA GLN A 43 -0.01 0.94 -0.62
C GLN A 43 -1.50 0.81 -0.28
N ARG A 44 -1.92 -0.32 0.28
CA ARG A 44 -3.32 -0.53 0.67
C ARG A 44 -3.71 0.32 1.87
N SER A 45 -2.82 0.47 2.85
CA SER A 45 -3.06 1.33 4.01
C SER A 45 -2.94 2.82 3.67
N GLY A 46 -2.04 3.18 2.76
CA GLY A 46 -1.83 4.53 2.25
C GLY A 46 -3.00 4.98 1.39
N ALA A 47 -3.46 4.15 0.44
CA ALA A 47 -4.64 4.48 -0.37
C ALA A 47 -5.91 4.63 0.49
N LEU A 48 -6.07 3.83 1.55
CA LEU A 48 -7.16 4.01 2.51
C LEU A 48 -6.96 5.26 3.37
N HIS A 49 -5.74 5.55 3.80
CA HIS A 49 -5.41 6.76 4.55
C HIS A 49 -5.66 8.04 3.75
N ASP A 50 -5.21 8.07 2.49
CA ASP A 50 -5.43 9.16 1.55
C ASP A 50 -6.92 9.35 1.28
N LEU A 51 -7.66 8.26 1.07
CA LEU A 51 -9.12 8.30 0.94
C LEU A 51 -9.80 8.90 2.18
N PHE A 52 -9.39 8.51 3.39
CA PHE A 52 -9.95 9.07 4.62
C PHE A 52 -9.54 10.54 4.84
N GLN A 53 -8.32 10.93 4.47
CA GLN A 53 -7.91 12.34 4.49
C GLN A 53 -8.73 13.19 3.51
N ASP A 54 -8.96 12.69 2.28
CA ASP A 54 -9.77 13.38 1.28
C ASP A 54 -11.23 13.53 1.76
N VAL A 55 -11.77 12.48 2.38
CA VAL A 55 -13.11 12.52 2.97
C VAL A 55 -13.17 13.53 4.12
N ASP A 56 -12.23 13.49 5.07
CA ASP A 56 -12.22 14.44 6.20
C ASP A 56 -12.03 15.89 5.73
N ALA A 57 -11.17 16.12 4.73
CA ALA A 57 -11.00 17.43 4.10
C ALA A 57 -12.30 17.90 3.42
N SER A 58 -12.99 17.00 2.72
CA SER A 58 -14.27 17.31 2.08
C SER A 58 -15.40 17.59 3.08
N LEU A 59 -15.40 16.91 4.23
CA LEU A 59 -16.38 17.12 5.31
C LEU A 59 -16.12 18.43 6.05
N ALA A 60 -14.86 18.77 6.31
CA ALA A 60 -14.47 20.07 6.86
C ALA A 60 -14.83 21.22 5.92
N ASP A 61 -14.68 21.02 4.61
CA ASP A 61 -15.13 21.97 3.61
C ASP A 61 -16.66 22.10 3.56
N ARG A 62 -17.44 21.03 3.82
CA ARG A 62 -18.91 21.09 3.88
C ARG A 62 -19.43 21.97 5.01
N GLU A 63 -18.75 22.02 6.16
CA GLU A 63 -19.08 22.97 7.23
C GLU A 63 -18.82 24.42 6.79
N ARG A 64 -17.73 24.65 6.04
CA ARG A 64 -17.37 25.96 5.47
C ARG A 64 -18.27 26.39 4.30
N LEU A 65 -18.84 25.43 3.57
CA LEU A 65 -19.69 25.62 2.40
C LEU A 65 -21.19 25.74 2.72
N GLY A 66 -21.56 25.79 4.02
CA GLY A 66 -22.89 26.21 4.45
C GLY A 66 -24.03 25.42 3.83
N GLY A 67 -23.97 24.09 3.87
CA GLY A 67 -25.10 23.23 3.50
C GLY A 67 -25.60 23.39 2.05
N ARG A 68 -24.73 23.76 1.10
CA ARG A 68 -25.15 23.85 -0.30
C ARG A 68 -25.61 22.49 -0.81
N ASN A 69 -26.77 22.49 -1.46
CA ASN A 69 -27.32 21.35 -2.17
C ASN A 69 -26.61 21.26 -3.53
N TRP A 70 -25.44 20.63 -3.54
CA TRP A 70 -24.60 20.49 -4.74
C TRP A 70 -25.38 19.82 -5.86
N ARG A 71 -25.57 20.52 -6.97
CA ARG A 71 -26.12 19.97 -8.20
C ARG A 71 -24.99 19.57 -9.11
N ARG A 72 -25.26 18.62 -10.01
CA ARG A 72 -24.27 18.06 -10.92
C ARG A 72 -23.63 19.15 -11.79
N GLU A 73 -24.37 20.20 -12.12
CA GLU A 73 -23.87 21.32 -12.92
C GLU A 73 -22.80 22.14 -12.18
N ASP A 74 -22.87 22.25 -10.85
CA ASP A 74 -21.93 23.04 -10.04
C ASP A 74 -20.50 22.46 -10.07
N ALA A 75 -20.35 21.15 -10.30
CA ALA A 75 -19.05 20.49 -10.38
C ALA A 75 -18.24 20.88 -11.63
N TYR A 76 -18.90 21.32 -12.70
CA TYR A 76 -18.24 21.73 -13.94
C TYR A 76 -17.78 23.20 -13.91
N ASP A 77 -18.38 24.02 -13.04
CA ASP A 77 -18.04 25.43 -12.87
C ASP A 77 -17.05 25.69 -11.72
N ASP A 78 -16.73 24.68 -10.91
CA ASP A 78 -15.71 24.79 -9.86
C ASP A 78 -14.29 24.76 -10.49
N ALA A 79 -13.57 25.87 -10.31
CA ALA A 79 -12.22 26.08 -10.83
C ALA A 79 -11.17 25.09 -10.27
N ARG A 80 -11.51 24.29 -9.26
CA ARG A 80 -10.65 23.20 -8.75
C ARG A 80 -10.57 21.99 -9.68
N PHE A 81 -11.49 21.85 -10.64
CA PHE A 81 -11.55 20.73 -11.59
C PHE A 81 -11.26 21.13 -13.05
N ARG A 82 -10.72 22.33 -13.28
CA ARG A 82 -10.20 22.78 -14.59
C ARG A 82 -8.68 22.70 -14.68
#